data_AF-A0A4R5TWD1-F1
#
_entry.id   AF-A0A4R5TWD1-F1
#
_cell.length_a   1.000
_cell.length_b   1.000
_cell.length_c   1.000
_cell.angle_alpha   90.00
_cell.angle_beta   90.00
_cell.angle_gamma   90.00
#
_symmetry.space_group_name_H-M   'P 1'
#
loop_
_entity.id
_entity.type
_entity.pdbx_description
1 polymer ?
#
loop_
_entity_poly.entity_id
_entity_poly.type
_entity_poly.pdbx_seq_one_letter_code
_entity_poly.pdbx_strand_id
1 'polypeptide(L)'
;MHLLIKLLGTGMGLGAGIVASKLVDFLWEKITGEASPKGTEGLENTVRSALAFALISGAIRTTIQVFTNRTMQKAIERFEKTRDLT
;
A
#
# COMPACT_ATOMS: atom_id res chain seq x y z
N MET A 1 7.04 -23.96 15.03
CA MET A 1 6.63 -23.59 13.65
C MET A 1 5.87 -22.27 13.57
N HIS A 2 5.02 -21.91 14.55
CA HIS A 2 4.26 -20.64 14.53
C HIS A 2 5.11 -19.35 14.70
N LEU A 3 6.18 -19.40 15.49
CA LEU A 3 7.04 -18.23 15.74
C LEU A 3 7.82 -17.80 14.50
N LEU A 4 8.38 -18.75 13.75
CA LEU A 4 9.11 -18.45 12.51
C LEU A 4 8.19 -17.82 11.46
N ILE A 5 6.98 -18.35 11.26
CA ILE A 5 6.00 -17.78 10.32
C ILE A 5 5.56 -16.39 10.77
N LYS A 6 5.34 -16.17 12.07
CA LYS A 6 5.04 -14.85 12.62
C LYS A 6 6.21 -13.88 12.41
N LEU A 7 7.45 -14.31 12.62
CA LEU A 7 8.63 -13.47 12.45
C LEU A 7 8.91 -13.15 10.98
N LEU A 8 8.67 -14.11 10.08
CA LEU A 8 8.71 -13.90 8.62
C LEU A 8 7.61 -12.94 8.18
N GLY A 9 6.38 -13.12 8.67
CA GLY A 9 5.25 -12.24 8.39
C GLY A 9 5.49 -10.81 8.88
N THR A 10 5.99 -10.66 10.12
CA THR A 10 6.38 -9.36 10.66
C THR A 10 7.55 -8.75 9.89
N GLY A 11 8.59 -9.54 9.58
CA GLY A 11 9.76 -9.08 8.82
C GLY A 11 9.40 -8.64 7.40
N MET A 12 8.57 -9.42 6.69
CA MET A 12 8.02 -9.04 5.40
C MET A 12 7.11 -7.82 5.49
N GLY A 13 6.27 -7.72 6.53
CA GLY A 13 5.41 -6.56 6.75
C GLY A 13 6.19 -5.27 6.96
N LEU A 14 7.24 -5.31 7.79
CA LEU A 14 8.15 -4.18 8.02
C LEU A 14 8.92 -3.82 6.74
N GLY A 15 9.47 -4.81 6.05
CA GLY A 15 10.18 -4.59 4.78
C GLY A 15 9.27 -4.00 3.70
N ALA A 16 8.05 -4.53 3.56
CA ALA A 16 7.05 -4.01 2.63
C ALA A 16 6.64 -2.58 2.99
N GLY A 17 6.46 -2.27 4.28
CA GLY A 17 6.17 -0.92 4.76
C GLY A 17 7.28 0.08 4.39
N ILE A 18 8.55 -0.29 4.60
CA ILE A 18 9.70 0.57 4.25
C ILE A 18 9.77 0.82 2.74
N VAL A 19 9.59 -0.23 1.92
CA VAL A 19 9.62 -0.10 0.46
C VAL A 19 8.44 0.73 -0.04
N ALA A 20 7.24 0.51 0.51
CA ALA A 20 6.05 1.29 0.18
C ALA A 20 6.24 2.78 0.51
N SER A 21 6.75 3.10 1.70
CA SER A 21 7.01 4.50 2.09
C SER A 21 7.99 5.18 1.13
N LYS A 22 9.11 4.51 0.79
CA LYS A 22 10.08 5.06 -0.19
C LYS A 22 9.46 5.27 -1.57
N LEU A 23 8.62 4.34 -2.01
CA LEU A 23 7.95 4.45 -3.29
C LEU A 23 6.97 5.63 -3.32
N VAL A 24 6.20 5.81 -2.24
CA VAL A 24 5.29 6.95 -2.08
C VAL A 24 6.06 8.26 -2.08
N ASP A 25 7.16 8.35 -1.31
CA ASP A 25 8.00 9.55 -1.27
C ASP A 25 8.58 9.90 -2.65
N PHE A 26 9.07 8.89 -3.38
CA PHE A 26 9.62 9.08 -4.72
C PHE A 26 8.56 9.52 -5.74
N LEU A 27 7.38 8.89 -5.73
CA LEU A 27 6.28 9.32 -6.60
C LEU A 27 5.83 10.74 -6.24
N TRP A 28 5.81 11.07 -4.96
CA TRP A 28 5.43 12.39 -4.49
C TRP A 28 6.38 13.45 -5.04
N GLU A 29 7.68 13.35 -4.71
CA GLU A 29 8.71 14.29 -5.17
C GLU A 29 8.72 14.41 -6.69
N LYS A 30 8.49 13.31 -7.42
CA LYS A 30 8.41 13.33 -8.88
C LYS A 30 7.19 14.08 -9.43
N ILE A 31 6.06 14.04 -8.74
CA ILE A 31 4.79 14.64 -9.21
C ILE A 31 4.67 16.08 -8.74
N THR A 32 5.00 16.37 -7.48
CA THR A 32 4.85 17.71 -6.88
C THR A 32 6.11 18.54 -6.94
N GLY A 33 7.29 17.93 -7.10
CA GLY A 33 8.58 18.63 -7.05
C GLY A 33 9.02 19.05 -5.64
N GLU A 34 8.24 18.68 -4.61
CA GLU A 34 8.50 19.01 -3.21
C GLU A 34 8.59 17.73 -2.37
N ALA A 35 9.28 17.82 -1.24
CA ALA A 35 9.37 16.70 -0.30
C ALA A 35 7.97 16.30 0.21
N SER A 36 7.74 15.00 0.32
CA SER A 36 6.50 14.43 0.89
C SER A 36 6.22 15.03 2.27
N PRO A 37 5.00 15.55 2.53
CA PRO A 37 4.67 16.16 3.81
C PRO A 37 4.79 15.10 4.91
N LYS A 38 5.81 15.23 5.74
CA LYS A 38 6.04 14.31 6.86
C LYS A 38 5.12 14.72 8.01
N GLY A 39 4.08 13.93 8.24
CA GLY A 39 3.19 14.09 9.39
C GLY A 39 2.18 15.23 9.26
N THR A 40 1.39 15.41 10.33
CA THR A 40 0.29 16.39 10.41
C THR A 40 0.78 17.83 10.33
N GLU A 41 2.00 18.11 10.78
CA GLU A 41 2.58 19.46 10.79
C GLU A 41 2.85 20.02 9.37
N GLY A 42 3.09 19.14 8.38
CA GLY A 42 3.21 19.51 6.97
C GLY A 42 1.86 19.68 6.24
N LEU A 43 0.78 19.15 6.83
CA LEU A 43 -0.57 19.21 6.27
C LEU A 43 -1.32 20.48 6.70
N GLU A 44 -0.97 21.06 7.85
CA GLU A 44 -1.62 22.27 8.38
C GLU A 44 -1.20 23.55 7.66
N ASN A 45 -0.01 23.60 7.05
CA ASN A 45 0.50 24.82 6.41
C ASN A 45 -0.13 25.14 5.05
N THR A 46 -0.85 24.23 4.38
CA THR A 46 -1.52 24.55 3.11
C THR A 46 -2.66 23.59 2.78
N VAL A 47 -3.91 24.06 2.74
CA VAL A 47 -5.10 23.29 2.30
C VAL A 47 -4.86 22.55 0.97
N ARG A 48 -4.04 23.13 0.08
CA ARG A 48 -3.60 22.55 -1.19
C ARG A 48 -2.81 21.25 -1.05
N SER A 49 -1.90 21.15 -0.07
CA SER A 49 -1.08 19.96 0.16
C SER A 49 -1.93 18.82 0.72
N ALA A 50 -2.85 19.13 1.63
CA ALA A 50 -3.83 18.17 2.14
C ALA A 50 -4.74 17.62 1.02
N LEU A 51 -5.19 18.47 0.11
CA LEU A 51 -6.03 18.06 -1.03
C LEU A 51 -5.26 17.18 -2.04
N ALA A 52 -4.01 17.53 -2.35
CA ALA A 52 -3.14 16.69 -3.17
C ALA A 52 -2.87 15.34 -2.50
N PHE A 53 -2.64 15.33 -1.19
CA PHE A 53 -2.39 14.11 -0.42
C PHE A 53 -3.61 13.20 -0.41
N ALA A 54 -4.80 13.76 -0.21
CA ALA A 54 -6.05 13.02 -0.24
C ALA A 54 -6.33 12.41 -1.62
N LEU A 55 -6.10 13.15 -2.71
CA LEU A 55 -6.29 12.66 -4.07
C LEU A 55 -5.33 11.52 -4.43
N ILE A 56 -4.04 11.70 -4.13
CA ILE A 56 -3.00 10.69 -4.40
C ILE A 56 -3.22 9.45 -3.52
N SER A 57 -3.46 9.64 -2.22
CA SER A 57 -3.75 8.53 -1.30
C SER A 57 -5.01 7.78 -1.70
N GLY A 58 -6.05 8.50 -2.13
CA GLY A 58 -7.28 7.91 -2.66
C GLY A 58 -7.03 7.08 -3.92
N ALA A 59 -6.25 7.61 -4.87
CA ALA A 59 -5.89 6.90 -6.09
C ALA A 59 -5.09 5.61 -5.82
N ILE A 60 -4.10 5.68 -4.93
CA ILE A 60 -3.31 4.51 -4.51
C ILE A 60 -4.23 3.47 -3.85
N ARG A 61 -5.06 3.89 -2.89
CA ARG A 61 -5.99 3.00 -2.18
C ARG A 61 -6.94 2.29 -3.12
N THR A 62 -7.58 3.01 -4.04
CA THR A 62 -8.51 2.43 -5.01
C THR A 62 -7.78 1.47 -5.96
N THR A 63 -6.56 1.83 -6.40
CA THR A 63 -5.75 0.94 -7.25
C THR A 63 -5.44 -0.37 -6.53
N ILE A 64 -4.94 -0.29 -5.29
CA ILE A 64 -4.68 -1.47 -4.45
C ILE A 64 -5.96 -2.27 -4.24
N GLN A 65 -7.09 -1.63 -3.95
CA GLN A 65 -8.36 -2.30 -3.68
C GLN A 65 -8.89 -3.04 -4.91
N VAL A 66 -8.82 -2.44 -6.10
CA VAL A 66 -9.21 -3.07 -7.36
C VAL A 66 -8.28 -4.23 -7.69
N PHE A 67 -6.96 -4.04 -7.57
CA PHE A 67 -5.99 -5.11 -7.80
C PHE A 67 -6.16 -6.25 -6.81
N THR A 68 -6.35 -5.93 -5.53
CA THR A 68 -6.54 -6.91 -4.46
C THR A 68 -7.82 -7.69 -4.69
N ASN A 69 -8.95 -7.03 -4.94
CA ASN A 69 -10.21 -7.72 -5.22
C ASN A 69 -10.09 -8.64 -6.44
N ARG A 70 -9.44 -8.18 -7.52
CA ARG A 70 -9.21 -9.00 -8.73
C ARG A 70 -8.26 -10.17 -8.46
N THR A 71 -7.20 -9.95 -7.69
CA THR A 71 -6.19 -10.97 -7.40
C THR A 71 -6.72 -11.99 -6.40
N MET A 72 -7.43 -11.54 -5.36
CA MET A 72 -8.13 -12.39 -4.41
C MET A 72 -9.18 -13.23 -5.10
N GLN A 73 -10.01 -12.67 -5.99
CA GLN A 73 -10.97 -13.50 -6.71
C GLN A 73 -10.29 -14.59 -7.56
N LYS A 74 -9.23 -14.26 -8.30
CA LYS A 74 -8.44 -15.27 -9.04
C LYS A 74 -7.76 -16.29 -8.13
N ALA A 75 -7.30 -15.87 -6.95
CA ALA A 75 -6.65 -16.75 -5.99
C ALA A 75 -7.66 -17.68 -5.31
N ILE A 76 -8.85 -17.15 -4.94
CA ILE A 76 -9.98 -17.91 -4.41
C ILE A 76 -10.45 -18.92 -5.46
N GLU A 77 -10.65 -18.50 -6.71
CA GLU A 77 -11.07 -19.37 -7.82
C GLU A 77 -10.04 -20.49 -8.08
N ARG A 78 -8.72 -20.17 -7.99
CA ARG A 78 -7.67 -21.20 -8.02
C ARG A 78 -7.70 -22.11 -6.79
N PHE A 79 -7.97 -21.58 -5.61
CA PHE A 79 -8.06 -22.36 -4.37
C PHE A 79 -9.26 -23.31 -4.41
N GLU A 80 -10.44 -22.84 -4.82
CA GLU A 80 -11.65 -23.65 -5.00
C GLU A 80 -11.42 -24.74 -6.03
N LYS A 81 -10.84 -24.41 -7.20
CA LYS A 81 -10.51 -25.40 -8.22
C LYS A 81 -9.51 -26.47 -7.75
N THR A 82 -8.60 -26.12 -6.84
CA THR A 82 -7.63 -27.09 -6.28
C THR A 82 -8.27 -27.94 -5.17
N ARG A 83 -9.28 -27.41 -4.48
CA ARG A 83 -9.99 -28.08 -3.39
C ARG A 83 -11.05 -29.07 -3.88
N ASP A 84 -11.64 -28.86 -5.05
CA ASP A 84 -12.56 -29.82 -5.70
C ASP A 84 -11.84 -31.05 -6.32
N LEU A 85 -10.50 -31.06 -6.33
CA LEU A 85 -9.68 -32.16 -6.85
C LEU A 85 -9.08 -33.06 -5.75
N THR A 86 -9.37 -32.80 -4.46
CA THR A 86 -8.92 -33.60 -3.31
C THR A 86 -10.11 -34.20 -2.58
#